data_AF-A0A6A6WX44-F1
#
_entry.id   AF-A0A6A6WX44-F1
#
_cell.length_a   1.000
_cell.length_b   1.000
_cell.length_c   1.000
_cell.angle_alpha   90.00
_cell.angle_beta   90.00
_cell.angle_gamma   90.00
#
_symmetry.space_group_name_H-M   'P 1'
#
loop_
_entity.id
_entity.type
_entity.pdbx_description
1 polymer ?
#
loop_
_entity_poly.entity_id
_entity_poly.type
_entity_poly.pdbx_seq_one_letter_code
_entity_poly.pdbx_strand_id
1 'polypeptide(L)'
;MFVYNRTFGEPPSDLTNAAWEALFPKHGGFFVHPQLAPRRSAFSVFHQMHCLDELRHGFYVLHDQVIAYSKMTSGQAEEKRALPDHSLGHIRHCIDLLRQSLMCNADLTVEQKDEELGGVTGFGTEHRCIDWQGLLEWMQPWEGTDAPPLAEVSHHDHAGT
;
A
#
# COMPACT_ATOMS: atom_id res chain seq x y z
N MET A 1 -3.02 19.09 -7.02
CA MET A 1 -1.76 19.14 -6.24
C MET A 1 -1.96 18.33 -4.98
N PHE A 2 -1.03 17.42 -4.65
CA PHE A 2 -1.12 16.63 -3.43
C PHE A 2 -0.79 17.47 -2.21
N VAL A 3 -1.52 17.23 -1.13
CA VAL A 3 -1.34 17.90 0.16
C VAL A 3 -1.24 16.83 1.21
N TYR A 4 -0.11 16.77 1.90
CA TYR A 4 0.11 15.75 2.91
C TYR A 4 -0.93 15.88 4.04
N ASN A 5 -1.66 14.80 4.28
CA ASN A 5 -2.59 14.68 5.38
C ASN A 5 -2.17 13.51 6.26
N ARG A 6 -1.59 13.89 7.41
CA ARG A 6 -1.05 12.96 8.40
C ARG A 6 -2.08 11.93 8.88
N THR A 7 -3.37 12.29 8.95
CA THR A 7 -4.44 11.40 9.44
C THR A 7 -4.46 10.05 8.72
N PHE A 8 -4.17 10.01 7.42
CA PHE A 8 -4.25 8.77 6.64
C PHE A 8 -3.07 7.82 6.85
N GLY A 9 -1.95 8.31 7.38
CA GLY A 9 -0.78 7.48 7.68
C GLY A 9 -0.72 6.98 9.12
N GLU A 10 -1.49 7.56 10.05
CA GLU A 10 -1.42 7.29 11.49
C GLU A 10 -2.00 5.91 11.90
N PRO A 11 -1.72 5.43 13.14
CA PRO A 11 -2.25 4.18 13.64
C PRO A 11 -3.77 4.08 13.58
N PRO A 12 -4.32 2.87 13.37
CA PRO A 12 -5.75 2.62 13.45
C PRO A 12 -6.37 3.14 14.75
N SER A 13 -7.44 3.90 14.59
CA SER A 13 -8.21 4.55 15.66
C SER A 13 -9.56 4.98 15.10
N ASP A 14 -10.54 5.28 15.95
CA ASP A 14 -11.86 5.72 15.50
C ASP A 14 -11.78 6.88 14.50
N LEU A 15 -10.88 7.85 14.75
CA LEU A 15 -10.68 9.00 13.86
C LEU A 15 -10.08 8.61 12.51
N THR A 16 -9.00 7.82 12.51
CA THR A 16 -8.28 7.48 11.26
C THR A 16 -9.09 6.48 10.43
N ASN A 17 -9.75 5.52 11.06
CA ASN A 17 -10.60 4.55 10.39
C ASN A 17 -11.82 5.25 9.78
N ALA A 18 -12.48 6.16 10.51
CA ALA A 18 -13.56 6.96 9.94
C ALA A 18 -13.09 7.83 8.76
N ALA A 19 -11.86 8.36 8.80
CA ALA A 19 -11.30 9.11 7.69
C ALA A 19 -11.10 8.23 6.44
N TRP A 20 -10.60 7.00 6.60
CA TRP A 20 -10.49 6.02 5.52
C TRP A 20 -11.85 5.59 4.98
N GLU A 21 -12.80 5.24 5.85
CA GLU A 21 -14.17 4.86 5.49
C GLU A 21 -14.87 5.96 4.67
N ALA A 22 -14.65 7.23 5.01
CA ALA A 22 -15.23 8.37 4.29
C ALA A 22 -14.75 8.52 2.84
N LEU A 23 -13.68 7.81 2.44
CA LEU A 23 -13.20 7.79 1.05
C LEU A 23 -13.98 6.80 0.18
N PHE A 24 -14.73 5.87 0.77
CA PHE A 24 -15.48 4.86 0.05
C PHE A 24 -16.94 5.29 -0.14
N PRO A 25 -17.58 4.89 -1.25
CA PRO A 25 -19.03 4.90 -1.34
C PRO A 25 -19.64 4.05 -0.21
N LYS A 26 -20.88 4.36 0.18
CA LYS A 26 -21.61 3.72 1.30
C LYS A 26 -21.57 2.18 1.34
N HIS A 27 -21.31 1.54 0.20
CA HIS A 27 -21.24 0.09 0.04
C HIS A 27 -19.84 -0.43 -0.29
N GLY A 28 -18.79 0.27 0.15
CA GLY A 28 -17.38 -0.16 -0.01
C GLY A 28 -16.88 -0.12 -1.45
N GLY A 29 -17.51 0.69 -2.32
CA GLY A 29 -17.15 0.79 -3.74
C GLY A 29 -17.80 -0.27 -4.65
N PHE A 30 -18.58 -1.20 -4.11
CA PHE A 30 -19.31 -2.18 -4.93
C PHE A 30 -20.55 -1.57 -5.60
N PHE A 31 -20.79 -1.94 -6.86
CA PHE A 31 -21.91 -1.48 -7.66
C PHE A 31 -22.43 -2.58 -8.60
N VAL A 32 -23.60 -2.33 -9.18
CA VAL A 32 -24.19 -3.08 -10.28
C VAL A 32 -24.63 -2.06 -11.33
N HIS A 33 -24.28 -2.29 -12.59
CA HIS A 33 -24.62 -1.41 -13.69
C HIS A 33 -25.01 -2.24 -14.93
N PRO A 34 -26.17 -1.97 -15.57
CA PRO A 34 -26.76 -2.87 -16.57
C PRO A 34 -25.87 -3.16 -17.79
N GLN A 35 -24.99 -2.24 -18.16
CA GLN A 35 -24.09 -2.36 -19.32
C GLN A 35 -22.65 -2.66 -18.89
N LEU A 36 -22.07 -1.78 -18.06
CA LEU A 36 -20.70 -1.88 -17.58
C LEU A 36 -20.42 -3.06 -16.62
N ALA A 37 -21.35 -3.39 -15.72
CA ALA A 37 -21.14 -4.39 -14.66
C ALA A 37 -22.46 -5.11 -14.30
N PRO A 38 -22.94 -6.06 -15.13
CA PRO A 38 -24.22 -6.73 -14.91
C PRO A 38 -24.30 -7.55 -13.62
N ARG A 39 -23.13 -7.89 -13.04
CA ARG A 39 -22.98 -8.54 -11.75
C ARG A 39 -22.31 -7.60 -10.76
N ARG A 40 -22.50 -7.86 -9.46
CA ARG A 40 -21.89 -7.06 -8.39
C ARG A 40 -20.37 -7.00 -8.59
N SER A 41 -19.85 -5.81 -8.74
CA SER A 41 -18.45 -5.54 -9.11
C SER A 41 -17.94 -4.31 -8.35
N ALA A 42 -16.64 -4.07 -8.35
CA ALA A 42 -16.02 -2.85 -7.86
C ALA A 42 -15.08 -2.28 -8.94
N PHE A 43 -14.77 -0.99 -8.86
CA PHE A 43 -13.62 -0.46 -9.59
C PHE A 43 -12.34 -0.82 -8.85
N SER A 44 -11.29 -1.18 -9.60
CA SER A 44 -10.01 -1.62 -9.04
C SER A 44 -9.42 -0.61 -8.04
N VAL A 45 -9.58 0.70 -8.28
CA VAL A 45 -9.13 1.74 -7.33
C VAL A 45 -9.68 1.55 -5.91
N PHE A 46 -10.93 1.11 -5.74
CA PHE A 46 -11.49 0.89 -4.40
C PHE A 46 -10.90 -0.36 -3.75
N HIS A 47 -10.61 -1.39 -4.53
CA HIS A 47 -9.88 -2.55 -4.04
C HIS A 47 -8.44 -2.18 -3.64
N GLN A 48 -7.72 -1.44 -4.48
CA GLN A 48 -6.36 -0.95 -4.20
C GLN A 48 -6.31 -0.08 -2.94
N MET A 49 -7.29 0.82 -2.76
CA MET A 49 -7.42 1.65 -1.56
C MET A 49 -7.71 0.82 -0.30
N HIS A 50 -8.58 -0.19 -0.40
CA HIS A 50 -8.82 -1.13 0.69
C HIS A 50 -7.55 -1.89 1.06
N CYS A 51 -6.81 -2.43 0.08
CA CYS A 51 -5.54 -3.10 0.33
C CYS A 51 -4.51 -2.18 0.99
N LEU A 52 -4.43 -0.92 0.58
CA LEU A 52 -3.52 0.05 1.19
C LEU A 52 -3.85 0.32 2.67
N ASP A 53 -5.15 0.38 3.02
CA ASP A 53 -5.57 0.53 4.41
C ASP A 53 -5.31 -0.76 5.23
N GLU A 54 -5.56 -1.93 4.66
CA GLU A 54 -5.19 -3.21 5.29
C GLU A 54 -3.67 -3.31 5.56
N LEU A 55 -2.84 -2.83 4.64
CA LEU A 55 -1.39 -2.74 4.85
C LEU A 55 -1.03 -1.78 5.99
N ARG A 56 -1.73 -0.64 6.12
CA ARG A 56 -1.57 0.28 7.25
C ARG A 56 -1.91 -0.43 8.57
N HIS A 57 -3.03 -1.14 8.63
CA HIS A 57 -3.42 -1.92 9.80
C HIS A 57 -2.38 -2.99 10.16
N GLY A 58 -1.98 -3.82 9.19
CA GLY A 58 -0.99 -4.87 9.38
C GLY A 58 0.37 -4.33 9.84
N PHE A 59 0.80 -3.20 9.28
CA PHE A 59 2.03 -2.51 9.69
C PHE A 59 2.01 -2.16 11.19
N TYR A 60 0.93 -1.55 11.68
CA TYR A 60 0.85 -1.13 13.07
C TYR A 60 0.70 -2.30 14.05
N VAL A 61 -0.01 -3.37 13.66
CA VAL A 61 -0.06 -4.61 14.46
C VAL A 61 1.34 -5.19 14.64
N LEU A 62 2.12 -5.30 13.56
CA LEU A 62 3.49 -5.82 13.62
C LEU A 62 4.43 -4.89 14.39
N HIS A 63 4.33 -3.58 14.15
CA HIS A 63 5.10 -2.57 14.87
C HIS A 63 4.90 -2.71 16.39
N ASP A 64 3.65 -2.78 16.85
CA ASP A 64 3.34 -2.85 18.27
C ASP A 64 3.80 -4.17 18.90
N GLN A 65 3.70 -5.29 18.17
CA GLN A 65 4.25 -6.58 18.58
C GLN A 65 5.77 -6.54 18.75
N VAL A 66 6.49 -5.95 17.80
CA VAL A 66 7.95 -5.81 17.85
C VAL A 66 8.38 -4.95 19.04
N ILE A 67 7.68 -3.84 19.29
CA ILE A 67 7.95 -2.98 20.45
C ILE A 67 7.66 -3.71 21.76
N ALA A 68 6.54 -4.43 21.85
CA ALA A 68 6.19 -5.21 23.05
C ALA A 68 7.20 -6.32 23.32
N TYR A 69 7.59 -7.08 22.30
CA TYR A 69 8.61 -8.13 22.40
C TYR A 69 9.96 -7.56 22.86
N SER A 70 10.40 -6.44 22.26
CA SER A 70 11.67 -5.80 22.61
C SER A 70 11.72 -5.37 24.08
N LYS A 71 10.60 -4.87 24.62
CA LYS A 71 10.47 -4.52 26.05
C LYS A 71 10.59 -5.75 26.94
N MET A 72 9.99 -6.88 26.56
CA MET A 72 10.05 -8.13 27.33
C MET A 72 11.45 -8.78 27.33
N THR A 73 12.21 -8.65 26.24
CA THR A 73 13.54 -9.28 26.10
C THR A 73 14.71 -8.39 26.51
N SER A 74 14.45 -7.19 27.03
CA SER A 74 15.44 -6.12 27.26
C SER A 74 16.49 -6.39 28.36
N GLY A 75 16.66 -7.64 28.81
CA GLY A 75 17.83 -8.07 29.59
C GLY A 75 19.08 -8.39 28.76
N GLN A 76 18.98 -8.51 27.43
CA GLN A 76 20.11 -8.82 26.54
C GLN A 76 19.87 -8.20 25.15
N ALA A 77 20.80 -7.36 24.70
CA ALA A 77 20.97 -6.80 23.36
C ALA A 77 19.99 -5.68 22.90
N GLU A 78 20.50 -4.46 23.05
CA GLU A 78 20.43 -3.27 22.19
C GLU A 78 19.15 -2.99 21.37
N GLU A 79 18.59 -1.80 21.61
CA GLU A 79 18.07 -0.73 20.73
C GLU A 79 17.80 -0.96 19.21
N LYS A 80 18.29 -2.03 18.58
CA LYS A 80 18.26 -2.33 17.14
C LYS A 80 16.95 -2.91 16.59
N ARG A 81 15.97 -3.24 17.44
CA ARG A 81 14.72 -3.91 17.00
C ARG A 81 13.53 -2.97 16.82
N ALA A 82 13.56 -1.78 17.42
CA ALA A 82 12.52 -0.77 17.17
C ALA A 82 12.79 -0.11 15.81
N LEU A 83 11.74 0.08 15.00
CA LEU A 83 11.87 0.89 13.79
C LEU A 83 12.27 2.32 14.21
N PRO A 84 13.33 2.89 13.61
CA PRO A 84 13.69 4.28 13.88
C PRO A 84 12.52 5.23 13.59
N ASP A 85 12.41 6.33 14.34
CA ASP A 85 11.31 7.30 14.17
C ASP A 85 11.28 7.91 12.75
N HIS A 86 12.46 8.09 12.13
CA HIS A 86 12.54 8.52 10.74
C HIS A 86 11.89 7.51 9.78
N SER A 87 12.00 6.21 10.04
CA SER A 87 11.38 5.16 9.23
C SER A 87 9.86 5.17 9.39
N LEU A 88 9.37 5.41 10.62
CA LEU A 88 7.95 5.58 10.88
C LEU A 88 7.37 6.81 10.16
N GLY A 89 8.08 7.93 10.21
CA GLY A 89 7.72 9.14 9.45
C GLY A 89 7.59 8.89 7.96
N HIS A 90 8.54 8.17 7.36
CA HIS A 90 8.47 7.79 5.95
C HIS A 90 7.29 6.89 5.65
N ILE A 91 7.01 5.87 6.45
CA ILE A 91 5.88 4.95 6.21
C ILE A 91 4.55 5.73 6.23
N ARG A 92 4.33 6.59 7.23
CA ARG A 92 3.12 7.45 7.29
C ARG A 92 2.98 8.33 6.06
N HIS A 93 4.08 8.96 5.63
CA HIS A 93 4.11 9.80 4.44
C HIS A 93 3.81 8.99 3.16
N CYS A 94 4.43 7.81 3.01
CA CYS A 94 4.23 6.92 1.87
C CYS A 94 2.78 6.46 1.76
N ILE A 95 2.13 6.11 2.87
CA ILE A 95 0.72 5.69 2.87
C ILE A 95 -0.17 6.81 2.32
N ASP A 96 -0.03 8.04 2.82
CA ASP A 96 -0.85 9.15 2.33
C ASP A 96 -0.51 9.55 0.88
N LEU A 97 0.76 9.48 0.50
CA LEU A 97 1.19 9.71 -0.89
C LEU A 97 0.57 8.70 -1.85
N LEU A 98 0.64 7.40 -1.52
CA LEU A 98 0.07 6.33 -2.34
C LEU A 98 -1.46 6.46 -2.41
N ARG A 99 -2.12 6.75 -1.30
CA ARG A 99 -3.56 7.05 -1.26
C ARG A 99 -3.94 8.16 -2.24
N GLN A 100 -3.22 9.27 -2.23
CA GLN A 100 -3.46 10.38 -3.16
C GLN A 100 -3.15 9.99 -4.61
N SER A 101 -2.10 9.19 -4.84
CA SER A 101 -1.76 8.67 -6.16
C SER A 101 -2.87 7.79 -6.74
N LEU A 102 -3.41 6.86 -5.95
CA LEU A 102 -4.53 5.99 -6.32
C LEU A 102 -5.79 6.80 -6.64
N MET A 103 -6.09 7.82 -5.84
CA MET A 103 -7.25 8.69 -6.11
C MET A 103 -7.05 9.57 -7.36
N CYS A 104 -5.81 9.97 -7.66
CA CYS A 104 -5.48 10.80 -8.81
C CYS A 104 -5.45 10.02 -10.13
N ASN A 105 -4.96 8.78 -10.08
CA ASN A 105 -4.83 7.88 -11.21
C ASN A 105 -5.70 6.64 -10.95
N ALA A 106 -6.99 6.89 -10.72
CA ALA A 106 -7.93 5.85 -10.36
C ALA A 106 -8.04 4.79 -11.46
N ASP A 107 -7.70 3.54 -11.12
CA ASP A 107 -7.93 2.40 -11.99
C ASP A 107 -9.43 2.06 -12.02
N LEU A 108 -10.06 2.36 -13.16
CA LEU A 108 -11.50 2.12 -13.41
C LEU A 108 -11.77 0.75 -14.04
N THR A 109 -10.80 -0.16 -14.01
CA THR A 109 -11.00 -1.57 -14.37
C THR A 109 -12.10 -2.17 -13.49
N VAL A 110 -13.06 -2.85 -14.12
CA VAL A 110 -14.20 -3.46 -13.42
C VAL A 110 -13.81 -4.84 -12.93
N GLU A 111 -13.67 -4.98 -11.62
CA GLU A 111 -13.41 -6.24 -10.96
C GLU A 111 -14.73 -6.85 -10.48
N GLN A 112 -15.09 -8.00 -11.06
CA GLN A 112 -16.30 -8.67 -10.64
C GLN A 112 -16.08 -9.35 -9.28
N LYS A 113 -17.06 -9.19 -8.38
CA LYS A 113 -17.05 -9.87 -7.09
C LYS A 113 -17.03 -11.39 -7.27
N ASP A 114 -16.13 -12.03 -6.55
CA ASP A 114 -16.13 -13.45 -6.30
C ASP A 114 -17.05 -13.74 -5.09
N GLU A 115 -18.05 -14.60 -5.29
CA GLU A 115 -19.04 -14.89 -4.25
C GLU A 115 -18.52 -15.84 -3.18
N GLU A 116 -17.55 -16.71 -3.49
CA GLU A 116 -16.96 -17.64 -2.53
C GLU A 116 -15.94 -16.92 -1.64
N LEU A 117 -15.14 -16.03 -2.21
CA LEU A 117 -14.17 -15.21 -1.48
C LEU A 117 -14.83 -14.01 -0.76
N GLY A 118 -16.02 -13.60 -1.20
CA GLY A 118 -16.74 -12.46 -0.64
C GLY A 118 -16.20 -11.09 -1.07
N GLY A 119 -15.19 -11.05 -1.95
CA GLY A 119 -14.48 -9.84 -2.36
C GLY A 119 -14.12 -9.83 -3.85
N VAL A 120 -13.11 -9.04 -4.21
CA VAL A 120 -12.50 -9.02 -5.55
C VAL A 120 -11.02 -9.37 -5.41
N THR A 121 -10.41 -9.93 -6.45
CA THR A 121 -9.00 -10.35 -6.40
C THR A 121 -8.07 -9.39 -7.12
N GLY A 122 -8.57 -8.56 -8.04
CA GLY A 122 -7.75 -7.76 -8.96
C GLY A 122 -6.94 -8.57 -9.97
N PHE A 123 -7.02 -9.90 -9.94
CA PHE A 123 -6.25 -10.78 -10.82
C PHE A 123 -7.15 -11.44 -11.85
N GLY A 124 -6.60 -11.69 -13.05
CA GLY A 124 -7.37 -12.28 -14.16
C GLY A 124 -8.34 -11.31 -14.85
N THR A 125 -8.31 -10.03 -14.49
CA THR A 125 -9.00 -8.95 -15.21
C THR A 125 -7.99 -8.14 -16.00
N GLU A 126 -8.38 -7.62 -17.17
CA GLU A 126 -7.51 -6.80 -18.00
C GLU A 126 -7.48 -5.36 -17.49
N HIS A 127 -6.29 -4.86 -17.13
CA HIS A 127 -6.06 -3.49 -16.70
C HIS A 127 -5.44 -2.67 -17.83
N ARG A 128 -5.75 -1.37 -17.86
CA ARG A 128 -5.10 -0.44 -18.79
C ARG A 128 -3.89 0.22 -18.13
N CYS A 129 -2.72 -0.37 -18.34
CA CYS A 129 -1.47 0.13 -17.80
C CYS A 129 -0.79 1.15 -18.71
N ILE A 130 0.12 1.94 -18.14
CA ILE A 130 1.14 2.64 -18.91
C ILE A 130 2.13 1.64 -19.50
N ASP A 131 2.83 2.05 -20.57
CA ASP A 131 3.97 1.29 -21.07
C ASP A 131 5.16 1.44 -20.10
N TRP A 132 5.26 0.50 -19.16
CA TRP A 132 6.32 0.49 -18.16
C TRP A 132 7.70 0.36 -18.79
N GLN A 133 7.83 -0.49 -19.82
CA GLN A 133 9.10 -0.72 -20.49
C GLN A 133 9.54 0.55 -21.24
N GLY A 134 8.63 1.18 -21.99
CA GLY A 134 8.90 2.45 -22.65
C GLY A 134 9.28 3.57 -21.67
N LEU A 135 8.69 3.61 -20.47
CA LEU A 135 9.10 4.53 -19.41
C LEU A 135 10.56 4.29 -18.97
N LEU A 136 10.93 3.03 -18.70
CA LEU A 136 12.30 2.68 -18.29
C LEU A 136 13.32 3.03 -19.38
N GLU A 137 13.01 2.71 -20.64
CA GLU A 137 13.86 3.03 -21.80
C GLU A 137 14.02 4.54 -21.98
N TRP A 138 12.94 5.29 -21.79
CA TRP A 138 13.00 6.75 -21.82
C TRP A 138 13.87 7.31 -20.70
N MET A 139 13.82 6.74 -19.49
CA MET A 139 14.60 7.19 -18.33
C MET A 139 16.09 6.89 -18.45
N GLN A 140 16.46 5.76 -19.07
CA GLN A 140 17.83 5.25 -19.13
C GLN A 140 18.91 6.29 -19.50
N PRO A 141 18.80 7.13 -20.56
CA PRO A 141 19.82 8.12 -20.88
C PRO A 141 19.89 9.31 -19.90
N TRP A 142 18.92 9.45 -19.00
CA TRP A 142 18.83 10.52 -18.00
C TRP A 142 19.06 10.03 -16.57
N GLU A 143 19.36 8.75 -16.38
CA GLU A 143 19.76 8.24 -15.07
C GLU A 143 20.99 9.02 -14.61
N GLY A 144 20.93 9.56 -13.39
CA GLY A 144 22.05 10.32 -12.82
C GLY A 144 23.26 9.41 -12.68
N THR A 145 24.20 9.49 -13.61
CA THR A 145 25.41 8.65 -13.66
C THR A 145 26.36 8.88 -12.49
N ASP A 146 26.15 9.97 -11.73
CA ASP A 146 26.89 10.30 -10.51
C ASP A 146 26.32 9.63 -9.25
N ALA A 147 25.14 9.00 -9.34
CA ALA A 147 24.62 8.16 -8.29
C ALA A 147 25.26 6.76 -8.42
N PRO A 148 25.85 6.20 -7.34
CA PRO A 148 26.31 4.82 -7.39
C PRO A 148 25.15 3.91 -7.79
N PRO A 149 25.38 2.86 -8.61
CA PRO A 149 24.39 1.81 -8.82
C PRO A 149 23.84 1.39 -7.46
N LEU A 150 22.53 1.14 -7.36
CA LEU A 150 21.93 0.55 -6.15
C LEU A 150 22.79 -0.66 -5.82
N ALA A 151 23.63 -0.55 -4.79
CA ALA A 151 24.53 -1.62 -4.38
C ALA A 151 23.66 -2.87 -4.28
N GLU A 152 24.05 -3.93 -5.00
CA GLU A 152 23.36 -5.22 -4.98
C GLU A 152 22.90 -5.47 -3.55
N VAL A 153 21.58 -5.37 -3.34
CA VAL A 153 21.00 -5.49 -2.01
C VAL A 153 21.48 -6.84 -1.54
N SER A 154 22.40 -6.83 -0.57
CA SER A 154 23.04 -8.00 0.02
C SER A 154 21.96 -9.03 0.28
N HIS A 155 21.80 -9.97 -0.66
CA HIS A 155 21.22 -11.25 -0.37
C HIS A 155 22.17 -11.80 0.68
N HIS A 156 21.74 -11.72 1.95
CA HIS A 156 22.38 -12.50 2.98
C HIS A 156 22.26 -13.95 2.50
N ASP A 157 23.37 -14.47 1.97
CA ASP A 157 23.56 -15.88 1.74
C ASP A 157 23.43 -16.56 3.11
N HIS A 158 22.21 -16.97 3.44
CA HIS A 158 22.00 -18.00 4.43
C HIS A 158 22.36 -19.35 3.79
N ALA A 159 23.66 -19.49 3.49
CA ALA A 159 24.28 -20.74 3.12
C ALA A 159 25.55 -20.89 3.95
N GLY A 160 25.47 -21.66 5.03
CA GLY A 160 26.67 -22.12 5.74
C GLY A 160 26.47 -22.44 7.20
N THR A 161 26.20 -23.73 7.44
CA THR A 161 26.65 -24.58 8.57
C THR A 161 26.31 -24.19 10.00
#